data_AF-A0A0R2P387-F1
#
_entry.id   AF-A0A0R2P387-F1
#
_cell.length_a   1.000
_cell.length_b   1.000
_cell.length_c   1.000
_cell.angle_alpha   90.00
_cell.angle_beta   90.00
_cell.angle_gamma   90.00
#
_symmetry.space_group_name_H-M   'P 1'
#
loop_
_entity.id
_entity.type
_entity.pdbx_description
1 polymer ?
#
loop_
_entity_poly.entity_id
_entity_poly.type
_entity_poly.pdbx_seq_one_letter_code
_entity_poly.pdbx_strand_id
1 'polypeptide(L)'
;MLARRLALTLRMGAIVFALSALALVATPEFFLEFLKIAKEQSSYSEEIIWAMRMIGVCLLIASVMMPLVAAFAPERALRQVGVLMVGICSLLTLLTFLTPAPWGIGKVAYLLVGAFFTLAYIYGLRGRRRHS
;
A
#
# COMPACT_ATOMS: atom_id res chain seq x y z
N MET A 1 -13.26 -11.69 16.73
CA MET A 1 -12.33 -12.23 15.69
C MET A 1 -12.07 -11.24 14.56
N LEU A 2 -13.08 -10.50 14.09
CA LEU A 2 -12.95 -9.47 13.04
C LEU A 2 -11.88 -8.42 13.37
N ALA A 3 -11.91 -7.85 14.58
CA ALA A 3 -10.92 -6.88 15.02
C ALA A 3 -9.47 -7.39 14.93
N ARG A 4 -9.21 -8.63 15.38
CA ARG A 4 -7.88 -9.24 15.28
C ARG A 4 -7.40 -9.40 13.84
N ARG A 5 -8.29 -9.81 12.91
CA ARG A 5 -7.93 -9.98 11.50
C ARG A 5 -7.57 -8.66 10.86
N LEU A 6 -8.38 -7.62 11.06
CA LEU A 6 -8.11 -6.29 10.53
C LEU A 6 -6.83 -5.70 11.13
N ALA A 7 -6.64 -5.80 12.45
CA ALA A 7 -5.42 -5.34 13.11
C ALA A 7 -4.17 -6.04 12.57
N LEU A 8 -4.25 -7.34 12.26
CA LEU A 8 -3.17 -8.09 11.65
C LEU A 8 -2.89 -7.62 10.22
N THR A 9 -3.93 -7.41 9.40
CA THR A 9 -3.78 -6.85 8.04
C THR A 9 -3.11 -5.48 8.06
N LEU A 10 -3.49 -4.59 9.00
CA LEU A 10 -2.85 -3.28 9.16
C LEU A 10 -1.37 -3.41 9.51
N ARG A 11 -1.01 -4.31 10.45
CA ARG A 11 0.39 -4.54 10.83
C ARG A 11 1.23 -5.10 9.68
N MET A 12 0.66 -6.00 8.89
CA MET A 12 1.33 -6.51 7.68
C MET A 12 1.51 -5.41 6.63
N GLY A 13 0.48 -4.57 6.44
CA GLY A 13 0.53 -3.41 5.54
C GLY A 13 1.62 -2.41 5.96
N ALA A 14 1.76 -2.19 7.27
CA ALA A 14 2.80 -1.33 7.82
C ALA A 14 4.20 -1.77 7.40
N ILE A 15 4.51 -3.07 7.44
CA ILE A 15 5.81 -3.60 7.05
C ILE A 15 6.07 -3.35 5.55
N VAL A 16 5.08 -3.63 4.70
CA VAL A 16 5.20 -3.41 3.24
C VAL A 16 5.39 -1.92 2.92
N PHE A 17 4.66 -1.05 3.62
CA PHE A 17 4.77 0.39 3.46
C PHE A 17 6.10 0.93 4.01
N ALA A 18 6.61 0.41 5.12
CA ALA A 18 7.92 0.75 5.67
C ALA A 18 9.05 0.43 4.67
N LEU A 19 9.03 -0.78 4.12
CA LEU A 19 10.02 -1.22 3.13
C LEU A 19 9.95 -0.39 1.85
N SER A 20 8.73 -0.10 1.37
CA SER A 20 8.51 0.74 0.19
C SER A 20 8.98 2.18 0.44
N ALA A 21 8.68 2.74 1.62
CA ALA A 21 9.11 4.07 2.02
C ALA A 21 10.64 4.17 2.06
N LEU A 22 11.31 3.19 2.67
CA LEU A 22 12.77 3.16 2.75
C LEU A 22 13.39 3.10 1.36
N ALA A 23 12.87 2.26 0.46
CA ALA A 23 13.33 2.18 -0.92
C ALA A 23 13.16 3.51 -1.67
N LEU A 24 12.02 4.18 -1.52
CA LEU A 24 11.71 5.46 -2.18
C LEU A 24 12.54 6.63 -1.65
N VAL A 25 12.86 6.65 -0.35
CA VAL A 25 13.66 7.72 0.26
C VAL A 25 15.15 7.52 -0.03
N ALA A 26 15.67 6.31 0.16
CA ALA A 26 17.10 6.03 0.04
C ALA A 26 17.54 5.85 -1.43
N THR A 27 16.77 5.09 -2.21
CA THR A 27 17.13 4.69 -3.58
C THR A 27 15.93 4.82 -4.54
N PRO A 28 15.42 6.04 -4.78
CA PRO A 28 14.23 6.27 -5.62
C PRO A 28 14.40 5.72 -7.04
N GLU A 29 15.60 5.80 -7.62
CA GLU A 29 15.89 5.31 -8.97
C GLU A 29 15.68 3.80 -9.11
N PHE A 30 16.09 3.03 -8.11
CA PHE A 30 15.85 1.58 -8.07
C PHE A 30 14.36 1.27 -8.13
N PHE A 31 13.55 2.05 -7.42
CA PHE A 31 12.09 1.88 -7.39
C PHE A 31 11.44 2.22 -8.73
N LEU A 32 11.86 3.32 -9.35
CA LEU A 32 11.39 3.73 -10.67
C LEU A 32 11.74 2.69 -11.74
N GLU A 33 12.95 2.13 -11.68
CA GLU A 33 13.39 1.07 -12.58
C GLU A 33 12.64 -0.24 -12.34
N PHE A 34 12.39 -0.60 -11.09
CA PHE A 34 11.60 -1.77 -10.71
C PHE A 34 10.17 -1.70 -11.28
N LEU A 35 9.55 -0.52 -11.22
CA LEU A 35 8.24 -0.25 -11.84
C LEU A 35 8.29 -0.07 -13.36
N LYS A 36 9.50 -0.10 -13.97
CA LYS A 36 9.71 0.15 -15.40
C LYS A 36 9.17 1.50 -15.87
N ILE A 37 9.17 2.51 -14.99
CA ILE A 37 8.85 3.88 -15.42
C ILE A 37 9.97 4.33 -16.37
N ALA A 38 9.56 4.84 -17.54
CA ALA A 38 10.46 5.19 -18.63
C ALA A 38 11.47 6.26 -18.17
N LYS A 39 12.74 6.09 -18.58
CA LYS A 39 13.77 7.12 -18.46
C LYS A 39 13.57 8.13 -19.57
N GLU A 40 13.80 9.41 -19.29
CA GLU A 40 13.84 10.42 -20.32
C GLU A 40 15.28 10.58 -20.80
N GLN A 41 15.52 10.28 -22.08
CA GLN A 41 16.79 10.43 -22.82
C GLN A 41 18.00 9.60 -22.34
N SER A 42 18.13 9.29 -21.03
CA SER A 42 19.15 8.41 -20.41
C SER A 42 19.06 8.36 -18.88
N SER A 43 18.33 9.29 -18.24
CA SER A 43 18.20 9.41 -16.77
C SER A 43 16.77 9.73 -16.35
N TYR A 44 16.50 9.68 -15.04
CA TYR A 44 15.24 10.19 -14.47
C TYR A 44 15.36 11.70 -14.21
N SER A 45 14.32 12.47 -14.50
CA SER A 45 14.28 13.89 -14.13
C SER A 45 14.40 14.05 -12.60
N GLU A 46 15.14 15.08 -12.16
CA GLU A 46 15.31 15.39 -10.74
C GLU A 46 13.97 15.62 -10.02
N GLU A 47 12.99 16.18 -10.74
CA GLU A 47 11.64 16.42 -10.21
C GLU A 47 10.96 15.11 -9.79
N ILE A 48 11.07 14.07 -10.61
CA ILE A 48 10.51 12.75 -10.32
C ILE A 48 11.24 12.11 -9.14
N ILE A 49 12.56 12.25 -9.06
CA ILE A 49 13.36 11.71 -7.95
C ILE A 49 12.91 12.34 -6.62
N TRP A 50 12.76 13.66 -6.57
CA TRP A 50 12.29 14.36 -5.38
C TRP A 50 10.83 14.06 -5.06
N ALA A 51 9.96 13.96 -6.07
CA ALA A 51 8.58 13.54 -5.88
C ALA A 51 8.49 12.14 -5.25
N MET A 52 9.30 11.19 -5.71
CA MET A 52 9.37 9.84 -5.14
C MET A 52 9.84 9.85 -3.68
N ARG A 53 10.83 10.68 -3.33
CA ARG A 53 11.27 10.84 -1.94
C ARG A 53 10.15 11.39 -1.05
N MET A 54 9.42 12.39 -1.50
CA MET A 54 8.28 12.96 -0.77
C MET A 54 7.15 11.94 -0.58
N ILE A 55 6.84 11.15 -1.62
CA ILE A 55 5.89 10.03 -1.53
C ILE A 55 6.39 8.97 -0.54
N GLY A 56 7.69 8.68 -0.53
CA GLY A 56 8.33 7.79 0.45
C GLY A 56 8.10 8.25 1.90
N VAL A 57 8.22 9.55 2.18
CA VAL A 57 7.90 10.10 3.51
C VAL A 57 6.41 9.95 3.85
N CYS A 58 5.51 10.19 2.90
CA CYS A 58 4.07 9.94 3.10
C CYS A 58 3.77 8.47 3.43
N LEU A 59 4.45 7.52 2.77
CA LEU A 59 4.33 6.10 3.07
C LEU A 59 4.89 5.75 4.45
N LEU A 60 5.94 6.43 4.90
CA LEU A 60 6.49 6.26 6.24
C LEU A 60 5.47 6.68 7.32
N ILE A 61 4.78 7.80 7.11
CA ILE A 61 3.67 8.22 8.00
C ILE A 61 2.60 7.13 8.07
N ALA A 62 2.14 6.63 6.91
CA ALA A 62 1.15 5.57 6.85
C ALA A 62 1.62 4.29 7.55
N SER A 63 2.89 3.91 7.35
CA SER A 63 3.53 2.77 8.02
C SER A 63 3.51 2.88 9.54
N VAL A 64 3.74 4.07 10.10
CA VAL A 64 3.74 4.28 11.55
C VAL A 64 2.30 4.35 12.09
N MET A 65 1.37 4.96 11.36
CA MET A 65 -0.02 5.10 11.81
C MET A 65 -0.80 3.78 11.81
N MET A 66 -0.56 2.89 10.84
CA MET A 66 -1.23 1.59 10.75
C MET A 66 -1.13 0.73 12.03
N PRO A 67 0.06 0.44 12.61
CA PRO A 67 0.16 -0.35 13.83
C PRO A 67 -0.40 0.37 15.05
N LEU A 68 -0.34 1.71 15.12
CA LEU A 68 -0.99 2.48 16.18
C LEU A 68 -2.51 2.31 16.12
N VAL A 69 -3.12 2.47 14.95
CA VAL A 69 -4.56 2.24 14.74
C VAL A 69 -4.92 0.79 15.08
N ALA A 70 -4.10 -0.17 14.66
CA ALA A 70 -4.31 -1.58 14.97
C ALA A 70 -4.23 -1.91 16.48
N ALA A 71 -3.49 -1.13 17.26
CA ALA A 71 -3.32 -1.32 18.70
C ALA A 71 -4.40 -0.62 19.54
N PHE A 72 -4.80 0.59 19.15
CA PHE A 72 -5.60 1.47 20.00
C PHE A 72 -7.02 1.74 19.49
N ALA A 73 -7.35 1.41 18.23
CA ALA A 73 -8.68 1.71 17.70
C ALA A 73 -9.76 0.75 18.24
N PRO A 74 -10.95 1.26 18.62
CA PRO A 74 -12.09 0.42 19.00
C PRO A 74 -12.60 -0.37 17.79
N GLU A 75 -13.30 -1.49 18.03
CA GLU A 75 -13.76 -2.41 16.96
C GLU A 75 -14.60 -1.69 15.87
N ARG A 76 -15.42 -0.71 16.26
CA ARG A 76 -16.23 0.10 15.32
C ARG A 76 -15.35 0.94 14.38
N ALA A 77 -14.35 1.62 14.92
CA ALA A 77 -13.41 2.42 14.13
C ALA A 77 -12.57 1.54 13.22
N LEU A 78 -12.08 0.40 13.74
CA LEU A 78 -11.28 -0.55 12.95
C LEU A 78 -12.08 -1.13 11.78
N ARG A 79 -13.39 -1.35 11.94
CA ARG A 79 -14.27 -1.74 10.85
C ARG A 79 -14.41 -0.65 9.78
N GLN A 80 -14.57 0.61 10.18
CA GLN A 80 -14.62 1.73 9.25
C GLN A 80 -13.31 1.89 8.48
N VAL A 81 -12.17 1.79 9.17
CA VAL A 81 -10.84 1.79 8.55
C VAL A 81 -10.73 0.63 7.55
N GLY A 82 -11.17 -0.58 7.92
CA GLY A 82 -11.19 -1.71 7.00
C GLY A 82 -11.98 -1.45 5.71
N VAL A 83 -13.16 -0.83 5.81
CA VAL A 83 -13.98 -0.47 4.64
C VAL A 83 -13.27 0.57 3.76
N LEU A 84 -12.71 1.61 4.36
CA LEU A 84 -11.95 2.63 3.64
C LEU A 84 -10.73 2.03 2.94
N MET A 85 -10.01 1.13 3.62
CA MET A 85 -8.83 0.48 3.09
C MET A 85 -9.13 -0.44 1.90
N VAL A 86 -10.31 -1.09 1.84
CA VAL A 86 -10.74 -1.80 0.63
C VAL A 86 -10.77 -0.84 -0.55
N GLY A 87 -11.39 0.33 -0.40
CA GLY A 87 -11.47 1.34 -1.45
C GLY A 87 -10.10 1.88 -1.88
N ILE A 88 -9.26 2.24 -0.89
CA ILE A 88 -7.92 2.78 -1.14
C ILE A 88 -7.02 1.73 -1.82
N CYS A 89 -6.98 0.49 -1.33
CA CYS A 89 -6.19 -0.57 -1.95
C CYS A 89 -6.70 -0.94 -3.35
N SER A 90 -8.02 -0.94 -3.57
CA SER A 90 -8.60 -1.16 -4.90
C SER A 90 -8.19 -0.06 -5.87
N LEU A 91 -8.24 1.20 -5.43
CA LEU A 91 -7.83 2.35 -6.24
C LEU A 91 -6.32 2.31 -6.55
N LEU A 92 -5.48 1.99 -5.57
CA LEU A 92 -4.04 1.80 -5.79
C LEU A 92 -3.75 0.70 -6.79
N THR A 93 -4.48 -0.42 -6.71
CA THR A 93 -4.36 -1.55 -7.66
C THR A 93 -4.76 -1.11 -9.06
N LEU A 94 -5.88 -0.40 -9.19
CA LEU A 94 -6.37 0.13 -10.46
C LEU A 94 -5.38 1.13 -11.07
N LEU A 95 -4.87 2.08 -10.28
CA LEU A 95 -3.90 3.05 -10.74
C LEU A 95 -2.59 2.38 -11.17
N THR A 96 -2.14 1.35 -10.43
CA THR A 96 -0.96 0.56 -10.80
C THR A 96 -1.16 -0.20 -12.12
N PHE A 97 -2.38 -0.68 -12.37
CA PHE A 97 -2.72 -1.31 -13.65
C PHE A 97 -2.68 -0.30 -14.80
N LEU A 98 -3.29 0.88 -14.59
CA LEU A 98 -3.39 1.97 -15.56
C LEU A 98 -2.09 2.73 -15.79
N THR A 99 -1.05 2.51 -14.99
CA THR A 99 0.24 3.18 -15.16
C THR A 99 0.77 2.94 -16.58
N PRO A 100 1.20 4.00 -17.30
CA PRO A 100 1.77 3.90 -18.65
C PRO A 100 3.22 3.40 -18.61
N ALA A 101 3.47 2.33 -17.84
CA ALA A 101 4.73 1.63 -17.76
C ALA A 101 4.58 0.24 -18.43
N PRO A 102 5.63 -0.24 -19.13
CA PRO A 102 5.67 -1.60 -19.65
C PRO A 102 5.35 -2.65 -18.59
N TRP A 103 4.83 -3.79 -19.02
CA TRP A 103 4.58 -4.92 -18.14
C TRP A 103 5.90 -5.55 -17.67
N GLY A 104 6.33 -5.15 -16.47
CA GLY A 104 7.50 -5.69 -15.79
C GLY A 104 7.15 -6.41 -14.50
N ILE A 105 8.13 -7.13 -13.95
CA ILE A 105 7.99 -7.89 -12.69
C ILE A 105 7.53 -6.97 -11.54
N GLY A 106 8.05 -5.74 -11.46
CA GLY A 106 7.67 -4.84 -10.37
C GLY A 106 6.24 -4.31 -10.47
N LYS A 107 5.75 -4.00 -11.68
CA LYS A 107 4.35 -3.63 -11.91
C LYS A 107 3.41 -4.76 -11.48
N VAL A 108 3.72 -6.00 -11.88
CA VAL A 108 2.94 -7.18 -11.51
C VAL A 108 2.98 -7.41 -9.99
N ALA A 109 4.16 -7.31 -9.37
CA ALA A 109 4.31 -7.48 -7.93
C ALA A 109 3.45 -6.47 -7.14
N TYR A 110 3.51 -5.18 -7.48
CA TYR A 110 2.70 -4.15 -6.82
C TYR A 110 1.19 -4.32 -7.05
N LEU A 111 0.79 -4.76 -8.24
CA LEU A 111 -0.60 -5.08 -8.54
C LEU A 111 -1.10 -6.24 -7.66
N LEU A 112 -0.29 -7.30 -7.51
CA LEU A 112 -0.62 -8.43 -6.65
C LEU A 112 -0.68 -8.02 -5.17
N VAL A 113 0.23 -7.17 -4.71
CA VAL A 113 0.22 -6.63 -3.35
C VAL A 113 -1.07 -5.84 -3.08
N GLY A 114 -1.45 -4.93 -3.98
CA GLY A 114 -2.69 -4.16 -3.86
C GLY A 114 -3.95 -5.03 -3.86
N ALA A 115 -4.00 -6.03 -4.75
CA ALA A 115 -5.10 -6.99 -4.82
C ALA A 115 -5.17 -7.87 -3.56
N PHE A 116 -4.02 -8.34 -3.06
CA PHE A 116 -3.91 -9.12 -1.84
C PHE A 116 -4.47 -8.36 -0.64
N PHE A 117 -4.06 -7.09 -0.45
CA PHE A 117 -4.55 -6.30 0.67
C PHE A 117 -6.05 -6.00 0.55
N THR A 118 -6.54 -5.70 -0.66
CA THR A 118 -7.98 -5.54 -0.92
C THR A 118 -8.76 -6.78 -0.46
N LEU A 119 -8.32 -7.98 -0.87
CA LEU A 119 -8.94 -9.24 -0.47
C LEU A 119 -8.82 -9.51 1.04
N ALA A 120 -7.67 -9.22 1.63
CA ALA A 120 -7.44 -9.39 3.06
C ALA A 120 -8.37 -8.51 3.90
N TYR A 121 -8.62 -7.27 3.49
CA TYR A 121 -9.58 -6.38 4.15
C TYR A 121 -11.02 -6.86 3.98
N ILE A 122 -11.42 -7.27 2.78
CA ILE A 122 -12.75 -7.87 2.53
C ILE A 122 -12.96 -9.11 3.41
N TYR A 123 -11.98 -10.00 3.48
CA TYR A 123 -12.02 -11.19 4.32
C TYR A 123 -12.10 -10.84 5.82
N GLY A 124 -11.34 -9.85 6.27
CA GLY A 124 -11.41 -9.32 7.63
C GLY A 124 -12.80 -8.81 7.98
N LEU A 125 -13.43 -8.06 7.08
CA LEU A 125 -14.77 -7.48 7.26
C LEU A 125 -15.91 -8.50 7.25
N ARG A 126 -15.76 -9.63 6.53
CA ARG A 126 -16.79 -10.68 6.43
C ARG A 126 -16.99 -11.52 7.70
N GLY A 127 -16.13 -11.37 8.71
CA GLY A 127 -16.14 -12.18 9.94
C GLY A 127 -17.33 -12.04 10.89
N ARG A 128 -18.45 -11.41 10.50
CA ARG A 128 -19.62 -11.16 11.37
C ARG A 128 -20.98 -11.31 10.63
N ARG A 129 -21.18 -12.42 9.91
CA ARG A 129 -22.50 -12.83 9.38
C ARG A 129 -23.09 -14.08 10.06
N ARG A 130 -22.68 -14.42 11.28
CA ARG A 130 -23.32 -15.47 12.08
C ARG A 130 -23.60 -14.89 13.47
N HIS A 131 -24.83 -15.03 13.94
CA HIS A 131 -25.47 -14.38 15.09
C HIS A 131 -26.13 -13.02 14.79
N SER A 132 -27.18 -13.08 13.97
CA SER A 132 -28.44 -12.38 14.25
C SER A 132 -29.40 -13.42 14.83
#